data_AF-A0A7S2EPQ2-F1
#
_entry.id   AF-A0A7S2EPQ2-F1
#
_cell.length_a   1.000
_cell.length_b   1.000
_cell.length_c   1.000
_cell.angle_alpha   90.00
_cell.angle_beta   90.00
_cell.angle_gamma   90.00
#
_symmetry.space_group_name_H-M   'P 1'
#
loop_
_entity.id
_entity.type
_entity.pdbx_description
1 polymer ?
#
loop_
_entity_poly.entity_id
_entity_poly.type
_entity_poly.pdbx_seq_one_letter_code
_entity_poly.pdbx_strand_id
1 'polypeptide(L)'
;TCLFTGPAEGGPETEARQLEIIEGLIEEGKIDGMALAVVEADSATEIIDRMSEKGIPTVTFDSDAIDSTRLAYIGTDNFAMGEELGRVLLQVREEGGKYGIIGAGSPNILLRENGVRAALAQSDWEEVSTSSKDCEGSPTLGVEQMHELVAENPDINAIIPVGAWPMFATEEWQNFVDQNPEIITVTGDSLQQQIDLLNMGYGTALVGQLPFEMGKIAIDQLLAVKQAKERGEGVPFEVGRTFQTSFLDVISIPQDLPPIIENMNYLGKAVTFGYLSGGIVMFLSIFFSLWAFRYRDVRVVKASQPIFLIMICVGTLIMGASVIPLSMDDEHFSQRSCNIACNVTPYLVCFGFVTTFSALF
;
A
#
# COMPACT_ATOMS: atom_id res chain seq x y z
N THR A 1 -6.05 -27.32 -30.90
CA THR A 1 -6.04 -25.84 -30.89
C THR A 1 -6.90 -25.39 -29.73
N CYS A 2 -6.57 -24.25 -29.11
CA CYS A 2 -7.39 -23.68 -28.04
C CYS A 2 -8.23 -22.52 -28.63
N LEU A 3 -9.49 -22.41 -28.20
CA LEU A 3 -10.37 -21.29 -28.51
C LEU A 3 -10.64 -20.54 -27.21
N PHE A 4 -10.35 -19.24 -27.20
CA PHE A 4 -10.75 -18.34 -26.12
C PHE A 4 -11.94 -17.52 -26.62
N THR A 5 -13.06 -17.59 -25.91
CA THR A 5 -14.30 -16.89 -26.25
C THR A 5 -15.11 -16.64 -24.98
N GLY A 6 -15.97 -15.62 -25.00
CA GLY A 6 -16.84 -15.23 -23.91
C GLY A 6 -17.65 -13.99 -24.26
N PRO A 7 -18.56 -13.54 -23.39
CA PRO A 7 -19.28 -12.29 -23.56
C PRO A 7 -18.31 -11.11 -23.76
N ALA A 8 -18.61 -10.24 -24.73
CA ALA A 8 -17.75 -9.09 -25.05
C ALA A 8 -17.79 -7.98 -23.98
N GLU A 9 -18.89 -7.89 -23.24
CA GLU A 9 -19.14 -6.89 -22.20
C GLU A 9 -19.77 -7.59 -20.99
N GLY A 10 -19.42 -7.11 -19.79
CA GLY A 10 -20.07 -7.49 -18.54
C GLY A 10 -21.42 -6.79 -18.34
N GLY A 11 -22.15 -7.18 -17.27
CA GLY A 11 -23.46 -6.63 -16.92
C GLY A 11 -24.58 -7.68 -16.78
N PRO A 12 -25.85 -7.26 -16.70
CA PRO A 12 -26.98 -8.15 -16.36
C PRO A 12 -27.23 -9.31 -17.32
N GLU A 13 -26.79 -9.21 -18.58
CA GLU A 13 -26.96 -10.25 -19.60
C GLU A 13 -25.75 -11.20 -19.72
N THR A 14 -24.71 -11.01 -18.90
CA THR A 14 -23.44 -11.75 -19.03
C THR A 14 -23.65 -13.25 -18.88
N GLU A 15 -24.47 -13.66 -17.92
CA GLU A 15 -24.83 -15.06 -17.69
C GLU A 15 -25.47 -15.68 -18.94
N ALA A 16 -26.57 -15.07 -19.42
CA ALA A 16 -27.31 -15.57 -20.57
C ALA A 16 -26.43 -15.68 -21.83
N ARG A 17 -25.57 -14.70 -22.07
CA ARG A 17 -24.61 -14.70 -23.20
C ARG A 17 -23.55 -15.79 -23.04
N GLN A 18 -23.04 -16.00 -21.82
CA GLN A 18 -22.08 -17.08 -21.56
C GLN A 18 -22.70 -18.45 -21.85
N LEU A 19 -23.94 -18.68 -21.40
CA LEU A 19 -24.68 -19.91 -21.67
C LEU A 19 -24.92 -20.12 -23.17
N GLU A 20 -25.34 -19.09 -23.91
CA GLU A 20 -25.54 -19.16 -25.37
C GLU A 20 -24.25 -19.58 -26.10
N ILE A 21 -23.11 -18.99 -25.71
CA ILE A 21 -21.80 -19.35 -26.28
C ILE A 21 -21.46 -20.80 -25.98
N ILE A 22 -21.64 -21.26 -24.74
CA ILE A 22 -21.35 -22.65 -24.35
C ILE A 22 -22.23 -23.63 -25.14
N GLU A 23 -23.53 -23.36 -25.24
CA GLU A 23 -24.47 -24.19 -26.01
C GLU A 23 -24.06 -24.28 -27.49
N GLY A 24 -23.71 -23.14 -28.11
CA GLY A 24 -23.21 -23.13 -29.48
C GLY A 24 -21.97 -24.01 -29.66
N LEU A 25 -21.02 -23.96 -28.73
CA LEU A 25 -19.81 -24.79 -28.76
C LEU A 25 -20.11 -26.28 -28.58
N ILE A 26 -21.09 -26.62 -27.74
CA ILE A 26 -21.56 -27.99 -27.54
C ILE A 26 -22.24 -28.51 -28.81
N GLU A 27 -23.10 -27.71 -29.45
CA GLU A 27 -23.81 -28.05 -30.69
C GLU A 27 -22.87 -28.24 -31.88
N GLU A 28 -21.81 -27.42 -31.99
CA GLU A 28 -20.78 -27.57 -33.00
C GLU A 28 -20.03 -28.93 -32.89
N GLY A 29 -20.00 -29.52 -31.70
CA GLY A 29 -19.48 -30.87 -31.45
C GLY A 29 -17.96 -31.01 -31.62
N LYS A 30 -17.20 -29.92 -31.51
CA LYS A 30 -15.75 -29.87 -31.78
C LYS A 30 -14.88 -29.59 -30.56
N ILE A 31 -15.44 -29.62 -29.35
CA ILE A 31 -14.69 -29.35 -28.12
C ILE A 31 -14.26 -30.65 -27.44
N ASP A 32 -12.94 -30.79 -27.19
CA ASP A 32 -12.36 -31.93 -26.46
C ASP A 32 -12.43 -31.76 -24.94
N GLY A 33 -12.74 -30.54 -24.48
CA GLY A 33 -12.81 -30.15 -23.07
C GLY A 33 -13.00 -28.63 -22.95
N MET A 34 -13.36 -28.15 -21.76
CA MET A 34 -13.63 -26.74 -21.50
C MET A 34 -13.00 -26.27 -20.19
N ALA A 35 -12.43 -25.06 -20.21
CA ALA A 35 -12.08 -24.30 -19.03
C ALA A 35 -13.09 -23.16 -18.91
N LEU A 36 -13.82 -23.07 -17.80
CA LEU A 36 -14.91 -22.12 -17.61
C LEU A 36 -14.65 -21.21 -16.40
N ALA A 37 -14.63 -19.90 -16.63
CA ALA A 37 -14.80 -18.92 -15.55
C ALA A 37 -16.30 -18.69 -15.36
N VAL A 38 -16.82 -19.18 -14.24
CA VAL A 38 -18.25 -19.22 -13.93
C VAL A 38 -18.80 -17.82 -13.64
N VAL A 39 -19.78 -17.38 -14.43
CA VAL A 39 -20.50 -16.13 -14.15
C VAL A 39 -21.57 -16.33 -13.08
N GLU A 40 -22.37 -17.41 -13.20
CA GLU A 40 -23.32 -17.83 -12.19
C GLU A 40 -23.27 -19.35 -11.94
N ALA A 41 -23.21 -19.75 -10.68
CA ALA A 41 -22.95 -21.10 -10.21
C ALA A 41 -24.07 -22.09 -10.55
N ASP A 42 -25.34 -21.70 -10.39
CA ASP A 42 -26.48 -22.59 -10.60
C ASP A 42 -26.61 -22.97 -12.08
N SER A 43 -26.63 -21.99 -12.99
CA SER A 43 -26.73 -22.25 -14.42
C SER A 43 -25.45 -22.87 -15.00
N ALA A 44 -24.28 -22.52 -14.46
CA ALA A 44 -23.03 -23.20 -14.79
C ALA A 44 -23.05 -24.68 -14.37
N THR A 45 -23.65 -25.01 -13.23
CA THR A 45 -23.76 -26.40 -12.77
C THR A 45 -24.57 -27.24 -13.76
N GLU A 46 -25.74 -26.76 -14.17
CA GLU A 46 -26.58 -27.47 -15.13
C GLU A 46 -25.90 -27.71 -16.49
N ILE A 47 -25.16 -26.72 -17.01
CA ILE A 47 -24.47 -26.87 -18.30
C ILE A 47 -23.22 -27.77 -18.17
N ILE A 48 -22.46 -27.68 -17.07
CA ILE A 48 -21.29 -28.53 -16.82
C ILE A 48 -21.72 -30.00 -16.74
N ASP A 49 -22.84 -30.30 -16.07
CA ASP A 49 -23.35 -31.65 -15.95
C ASP A 49 -23.78 -32.24 -17.29
N ARG A 50 -24.48 -31.44 -18.12
CA ARG A 50 -24.81 -31.84 -19.49
C ARG A 50 -23.58 -32.07 -20.37
N MET A 51 -22.52 -31.29 -20.18
CA MET A 51 -21.25 -31.49 -20.88
C MET A 51 -20.57 -32.79 -20.47
N SER A 52 -20.59 -33.09 -19.17
CA SER A 52 -20.06 -34.31 -18.59
C SER A 52 -20.78 -35.55 -19.14
N GLU A 53 -22.11 -35.52 -19.25
CA GLU A 53 -22.91 -36.58 -19.90
C GLU A 53 -22.54 -36.81 -21.37
N LYS A 54 -22.14 -35.74 -22.08
CA LYS A 54 -21.62 -35.80 -23.46
C LYS A 54 -20.14 -36.21 -23.55
N GLY A 55 -19.48 -36.48 -22.41
CA GLY A 55 -18.09 -36.89 -22.33
C GLY A 55 -17.09 -35.76 -22.59
N ILE A 56 -17.52 -34.51 -22.40
CA ILE A 56 -16.70 -33.30 -22.52
C ILE A 56 -16.19 -32.93 -21.12
N PRO A 57 -14.90 -33.13 -20.82
CA PRO A 57 -14.35 -32.78 -19.51
C PRO A 57 -14.30 -31.27 -19.32
N THR A 58 -14.79 -30.80 -18.17
CA THR A 58 -14.78 -29.37 -17.81
C THR A 58 -13.96 -29.15 -16.55
N VAL A 59 -13.14 -28.10 -16.56
CA VAL A 59 -12.51 -27.53 -15.37
C VAL A 59 -13.01 -26.10 -15.19
N THR A 60 -13.10 -25.61 -13.97
CA THR A 60 -13.42 -24.21 -13.69
C THR A 60 -12.15 -23.44 -13.37
N PHE A 61 -12.13 -22.14 -13.63
CA PHE A 61 -11.01 -21.28 -13.23
C PHE A 61 -11.48 -19.89 -12.83
N ASP A 62 -10.71 -19.19 -11.99
CA ASP A 62 -11.03 -17.86 -11.41
C ASP A 62 -12.27 -17.89 -10.50
N SER A 63 -13.43 -18.24 -11.03
CA SER A 63 -14.70 -18.48 -10.33
C SER A 63 -15.21 -19.91 -10.53
N ASP A 64 -16.03 -20.39 -9.59
CA ASP A 64 -16.31 -21.82 -9.46
C ASP A 64 -17.80 -22.18 -9.43
N ALA A 65 -18.10 -23.42 -9.85
CA ALA A 65 -19.37 -24.10 -9.73
C ALA A 65 -19.12 -25.44 -9.00
N ILE A 66 -18.91 -25.35 -7.69
CA ILE A 66 -18.40 -26.46 -6.85
C ILE A 66 -19.32 -27.69 -6.83
N ASP A 67 -20.63 -27.47 -6.95
CA ASP A 67 -21.65 -28.52 -6.90
C ASP A 67 -21.84 -29.24 -8.25
N SER A 68 -21.10 -28.84 -9.28
CA SER A 68 -21.12 -29.47 -10.61
C SER A 68 -20.18 -30.66 -10.73
N THR A 69 -20.33 -31.41 -11.83
CA THR A 69 -19.43 -32.52 -12.21
C THR A 69 -18.09 -32.07 -12.81
N ARG A 70 -17.69 -30.81 -12.60
CA ARG A 70 -16.37 -30.32 -13.01
C ARG A 70 -15.23 -31.20 -12.45
N LEU A 71 -14.16 -31.35 -13.22
CA LEU A 71 -13.02 -32.17 -12.83
C LEU A 71 -12.13 -31.49 -11.78
N ALA A 72 -11.96 -30.18 -11.87
CA ALA A 72 -11.08 -29.40 -11.00
C ALA A 72 -11.44 -27.90 -11.04
N TYR A 73 -11.01 -27.16 -10.02
CA TYR A 73 -11.01 -25.70 -9.99
C TYR A 73 -9.57 -25.18 -10.00
N ILE A 74 -9.30 -24.11 -10.75
CA ILE A 74 -8.00 -23.47 -10.87
C ILE A 74 -8.12 -22.00 -10.47
N GLY A 75 -7.46 -21.56 -9.41
CA GLY A 75 -7.60 -20.16 -9.01
C GLY A 75 -6.67 -19.72 -7.90
N THR A 76 -6.87 -18.49 -7.47
CA THR A 76 -6.17 -17.91 -6.31
C THR A 76 -6.78 -18.46 -5.03
N ASP A 77 -5.97 -18.63 -3.99
CA ASP A 77 -6.48 -18.75 -2.63
C ASP A 77 -7.06 -17.39 -2.21
N ASN A 78 -8.39 -17.26 -2.29
CA ASN A 78 -9.05 -15.98 -2.06
C ASN A 78 -8.93 -15.51 -0.61
N PHE A 79 -8.90 -16.43 0.37
CA PHE A 79 -8.68 -16.04 1.76
C PHE A 79 -7.26 -15.49 1.94
N ALA A 80 -6.26 -16.21 1.43
CA ALA A 80 -4.87 -15.74 1.48
C ALA A 80 -4.67 -14.42 0.74
N MET A 81 -5.32 -14.22 -0.42
CA MET A 81 -5.30 -12.93 -1.12
C MET A 81 -5.89 -11.80 -0.28
N GLY A 82 -6.97 -12.07 0.45
CA GLY A 82 -7.52 -11.17 1.45
C GLY A 82 -6.53 -10.83 2.55
N GLU A 83 -5.84 -11.83 3.09
CA GLU A 83 -4.80 -11.62 4.10
C GLU A 83 -3.67 -10.73 3.57
N GLU A 84 -3.26 -10.91 2.32
CA GLU A 84 -2.25 -10.04 1.69
C GLU A 84 -2.73 -8.59 1.52
N LEU A 85 -4.00 -8.37 1.13
CA LEU A 85 -4.58 -7.02 1.07
C LEU A 85 -4.49 -6.32 2.44
N GLY A 86 -4.86 -7.03 3.51
CA GLY A 86 -4.73 -6.50 4.88
C GLY A 86 -3.27 -6.28 5.30
N ARG A 87 -2.37 -7.21 5.00
CA ARG A 87 -0.94 -7.08 5.31
C ARG A 87 -0.31 -5.89 4.59
N VAL A 88 -0.62 -5.70 3.31
CA VAL A 88 -0.13 -4.54 2.56
C VAL A 88 -0.61 -3.24 3.19
N LEU A 89 -1.84 -3.17 3.70
CA LEU A 89 -2.30 -2.00 4.45
C LEU A 89 -1.45 -1.74 5.70
N LEU A 90 -1.11 -2.78 6.47
CA LEU A 90 -0.23 -2.67 7.64
C LEU A 90 1.18 -2.17 7.26
N GLN A 91 1.69 -2.57 6.10
CA GLN A 91 2.98 -2.10 5.58
C GLN A 91 2.94 -0.64 5.14
N VAL A 92 1.81 -0.19 4.60
CA VAL A 92 1.60 1.20 4.19
C VAL A 92 1.43 2.11 5.40
N ARG A 93 0.72 1.66 6.44
CA ARG A 93 0.49 2.40 7.69
C ARG A 93 0.28 1.44 8.86
N GLU A 94 1.27 1.39 9.73
CA GLU A 94 1.30 0.54 10.92
C GLU A 94 0.44 1.12 12.06
N GLU A 95 0.31 2.45 12.15
CA GLU A 95 -0.34 3.15 13.27
C GLU A 95 -1.86 2.94 13.36
N GLY A 96 -2.45 2.20 12.42
CA GLY A 96 -3.87 1.93 12.37
C GLY A 96 -4.71 3.05 11.74
N GLY A 97 -6.02 2.96 11.96
CA GLY A 97 -7.00 3.86 11.37
C GLY A 97 -8.33 3.17 11.09
N LYS A 98 -9.22 3.85 10.38
CA LYS A 98 -10.49 3.28 9.95
C LYS A 98 -10.44 2.85 8.49
N TYR A 99 -10.95 1.67 8.18
CA TYR A 99 -11.03 1.17 6.81
C TYR A 99 -12.43 0.74 6.43
N GLY A 100 -12.72 0.77 5.12
CA GLY A 100 -13.92 0.19 4.52
C GLY A 100 -13.56 -0.71 3.35
N ILE A 101 -14.40 -1.71 3.09
CA ILE A 101 -14.24 -2.67 2.01
C ILE A 101 -15.25 -2.40 0.89
N ILE A 102 -14.77 -2.42 -0.37
CA ILE A 102 -15.62 -2.56 -1.55
C ILE A 102 -15.49 -4.01 -2.04
N GLY A 103 -16.59 -4.74 -2.01
CA GLY A 103 -16.66 -6.16 -2.33
C GLY A 103 -17.71 -6.48 -3.38
N ALA A 104 -18.08 -7.75 -3.45
CA ALA A 104 -19.14 -8.26 -4.29
C ALA A 104 -19.78 -9.48 -3.63
N GLY A 105 -21.04 -9.77 -3.91
CA GLY A 105 -21.80 -10.84 -3.26
C GLY A 105 -21.37 -12.29 -3.55
N SER A 106 -20.29 -12.52 -4.31
CA SER A 106 -19.86 -13.86 -4.72
C SER A 106 -19.01 -14.57 -3.64
N PRO A 107 -19.10 -15.91 -3.49
CA PRO A 107 -18.44 -16.64 -2.39
C PRO A 107 -16.91 -16.46 -2.34
N ASN A 108 -16.24 -16.42 -3.49
CA ASN A 108 -14.80 -16.18 -3.59
C ASN A 108 -14.43 -14.79 -3.08
N ILE A 109 -15.28 -13.79 -3.29
CA ILE A 109 -15.03 -12.41 -2.86
C ILE A 109 -15.26 -12.27 -1.36
N LEU A 110 -16.30 -12.89 -0.81
CA LEU A 110 -16.51 -12.98 0.63
C LEU A 110 -15.30 -13.61 1.37
N LEU A 111 -14.64 -14.60 0.75
CA LEU A 111 -13.38 -15.15 1.29
C LEU A 111 -12.26 -14.10 1.34
N ARG A 112 -12.11 -13.24 0.31
CA ARG A 112 -11.13 -12.14 0.33
C ARG A 112 -11.43 -11.15 1.43
N GLU A 113 -12.68 -10.74 1.61
CA GLU A 113 -13.05 -9.83 2.69
C GLU A 113 -12.75 -10.42 4.06
N ASN A 114 -13.04 -11.71 4.25
CA ASN A 114 -12.72 -12.40 5.50
C ASN A 114 -11.21 -12.51 5.74
N GLY A 115 -10.42 -12.68 4.69
CA GLY A 115 -8.96 -12.62 4.76
C GLY A 115 -8.45 -11.24 5.19
N VAL A 116 -9.02 -10.16 4.63
CA VAL A 116 -8.71 -8.78 5.04
C VAL A 116 -8.97 -8.59 6.53
N ARG A 117 -10.18 -8.98 6.98
CA ARG A 117 -10.58 -8.91 8.39
C ARG A 117 -9.65 -9.73 9.28
N ALA A 118 -9.24 -10.92 8.83
CA ALA A 118 -8.33 -11.80 9.57
C ALA A 118 -6.94 -11.17 9.75
N ALA A 119 -6.37 -10.59 8.68
CA ALA A 119 -5.07 -9.93 8.74
C ALA A 119 -5.07 -8.68 9.64
N LEU A 120 -6.19 -7.94 9.69
CA LEU A 120 -6.30 -6.71 10.48
C LEU A 120 -6.80 -6.94 11.92
N ALA A 121 -7.28 -8.14 12.27
CA ALA A 121 -7.92 -8.43 13.55
C ALA A 121 -7.08 -8.15 14.80
N GLN A 122 -5.75 -8.16 14.68
CA GLN A 122 -4.81 -7.90 15.79
C GLN A 122 -4.04 -6.58 15.62
N SER A 123 -4.54 -5.68 14.78
CA SER A 123 -3.95 -4.37 14.51
C SER A 123 -4.79 -3.23 15.09
N ASP A 124 -4.30 -2.00 14.97
CA ASP A 124 -5.04 -0.78 15.33
C ASP A 124 -5.99 -0.30 14.20
N TRP A 125 -6.26 -1.14 13.21
CA TRP A 125 -7.24 -0.87 12.15
C TRP A 125 -8.65 -1.31 12.55
N GLU A 126 -9.64 -0.42 12.40
CA GLU A 126 -11.05 -0.65 12.69
C GLU A 126 -11.87 -0.63 11.39
N GLU A 127 -12.67 -1.67 11.15
CA GLU A 127 -13.62 -1.69 10.03
C GLU A 127 -14.82 -0.78 10.34
N VAL A 128 -15.14 0.15 9.45
CA VAL A 128 -16.31 1.04 9.62
C VAL A 128 -17.61 0.25 9.52
N SER A 129 -18.64 0.66 10.26
CA SER A 129 -19.93 -0.07 10.31
C SER A 129 -20.68 -0.11 8.98
N THR A 130 -20.34 0.76 8.02
CA THR A 130 -20.94 0.79 6.67
C THR A 130 -20.05 0.16 5.59
N SER A 131 -18.99 -0.55 6.01
CA SER A 131 -18.09 -1.34 5.17
C SER A 131 -18.81 -2.49 4.46
N SER A 132 -18.12 -3.16 3.54
CA SER A 132 -18.62 -4.30 2.77
C SER A 132 -19.71 -3.89 1.79
N LYS A 133 -19.45 -2.83 1.02
CA LYS A 133 -20.35 -2.38 -0.04
C LYS A 133 -20.25 -3.34 -1.22
N ASP A 134 -21.36 -4.00 -1.56
CA ASP A 134 -21.46 -4.90 -2.71
C ASP A 134 -21.58 -4.06 -3.98
N CYS A 135 -20.54 -4.04 -4.81
CA CYS A 135 -20.55 -3.27 -6.05
C CYS A 135 -21.17 -4.05 -7.22
N GLU A 136 -21.64 -5.28 -7.02
CA GLU A 136 -22.26 -6.13 -8.05
C GLU A 136 -21.39 -6.29 -9.32
N GLY A 137 -20.06 -6.21 -9.16
CA GLY A 137 -19.10 -6.21 -10.26
C GLY A 137 -19.12 -4.96 -11.17
N SER A 138 -19.87 -3.93 -10.81
CA SER A 138 -19.99 -2.67 -11.55
C SER A 138 -18.86 -1.69 -11.19
N PRO A 139 -18.07 -1.23 -12.18
CA PRO A 139 -17.02 -0.25 -11.95
C PRO A 139 -17.51 1.09 -11.37
N THR A 140 -18.57 1.65 -11.95
CA THR A 140 -19.09 2.96 -11.56
C THR A 140 -19.76 2.92 -10.19
N LEU A 141 -20.54 1.86 -9.92
CA LEU A 141 -21.15 1.65 -8.60
C LEU A 141 -20.08 1.49 -7.52
N GLY A 142 -18.99 0.78 -7.84
CA GLY A 142 -17.85 0.65 -6.95
C GLY A 142 -17.28 2.01 -6.52
N VAL A 143 -17.07 2.93 -7.46
CA VAL A 143 -16.59 4.29 -7.14
C VAL A 143 -17.65 5.13 -6.40
N GLU A 144 -18.92 5.03 -6.78
CA GLU A 144 -20.03 5.68 -6.05
C GLU A 144 -20.05 5.26 -4.58
N GLN A 145 -19.92 3.96 -4.31
CA GLN A 145 -19.87 3.40 -2.96
C GLN A 145 -18.61 3.84 -2.18
N MET A 146 -17.49 4.09 -2.85
CA MET A 146 -16.32 4.71 -2.21
C MET A 146 -16.66 6.13 -1.73
N HIS A 147 -17.33 6.94 -2.55
CA HIS A 147 -17.80 8.26 -2.12
C HIS A 147 -18.79 8.18 -0.95
N GLU A 148 -19.68 7.18 -0.95
CA GLU A 148 -20.58 6.93 0.19
C GLU A 148 -19.83 6.61 1.47
N LEU A 149 -18.81 5.73 1.41
CA LEU A 149 -17.99 5.39 2.58
C LEU A 149 -17.33 6.63 3.19
N VAL A 150 -16.80 7.52 2.36
CA VAL A 150 -16.20 8.80 2.81
C VAL A 150 -17.25 9.72 3.41
N ALA A 151 -18.43 9.84 2.78
CA ALA A 151 -19.50 10.70 3.26
C ALA A 151 -20.08 10.23 4.60
N GLU A 152 -20.21 8.92 4.77
CA GLU A 152 -20.73 8.29 5.99
C GLU A 152 -19.69 8.24 7.12
N ASN A 153 -18.40 8.20 6.77
CA ASN A 153 -17.29 8.07 7.72
C ASN A 153 -16.18 9.10 7.40
N PRO A 154 -16.34 10.37 7.80
CA PRO A 154 -15.36 11.43 7.49
C PRO A 154 -13.95 11.21 8.08
N ASP A 155 -13.80 10.25 8.99
CA ASP A 155 -12.54 9.85 9.60
C ASP A 155 -11.96 8.54 9.02
N ILE A 156 -12.52 8.03 7.90
CA ILE A 156 -11.97 6.88 7.17
C ILE A 156 -10.57 7.20 6.63
N ASN A 157 -9.66 6.23 6.73
CA ASN A 157 -8.27 6.37 6.34
C ASN A 157 -7.88 5.46 5.17
N ALA A 158 -8.57 4.34 5.00
CA ALA A 158 -8.32 3.42 3.90
C ALA A 158 -9.63 2.90 3.30
N ILE A 159 -9.61 2.66 2.00
CA ILE A 159 -10.65 1.90 1.31
C ILE A 159 -9.97 0.75 0.57
N ILE A 160 -10.48 -0.47 0.77
CA ILE A 160 -9.91 -1.71 0.24
C ILE A 160 -10.91 -2.32 -0.74
N PRO A 161 -10.82 -2.02 -2.05
CA PRO A 161 -11.52 -2.82 -3.04
C PRO A 161 -10.87 -4.19 -3.15
N VAL A 162 -11.58 -5.26 -2.79
CA VAL A 162 -11.04 -6.64 -2.82
C VAL A 162 -10.97 -7.23 -4.25
N GLY A 163 -11.43 -6.46 -5.24
CA GLY A 163 -11.23 -6.68 -6.65
C GLY A 163 -11.08 -5.35 -7.39
N ALA A 164 -10.64 -5.41 -8.65
CA ALA A 164 -10.28 -4.22 -9.41
C ALA A 164 -11.44 -3.35 -9.93
N TRP A 165 -12.70 -3.72 -9.71
CA TRP A 165 -13.85 -3.11 -10.41
C TRP A 165 -13.84 -1.59 -10.40
N PRO A 166 -13.66 -0.89 -9.25
CA PRO A 166 -13.67 0.57 -9.25
C PRO A 166 -12.60 1.20 -10.14
N MET A 167 -11.42 0.57 -10.26
CA MET A 167 -10.32 1.08 -11.09
C MET A 167 -10.59 0.98 -12.60
N PHE A 168 -11.58 0.19 -13.03
CA PHE A 168 -11.99 0.16 -14.44
C PHE A 168 -12.75 1.43 -14.85
N ALA A 169 -13.45 2.09 -13.91
CA ALA A 169 -14.04 3.42 -14.11
C ALA A 169 -12.95 4.49 -13.92
N THR A 170 -12.05 4.58 -14.90
CA THR A 170 -10.77 5.29 -14.74
C THR A 170 -10.94 6.77 -14.40
N GLU A 171 -11.83 7.48 -15.09
CA GLU A 171 -12.03 8.91 -14.85
C GLU A 171 -12.65 9.15 -13.47
N GLU A 172 -13.65 8.34 -13.10
CA GLU A 172 -14.33 8.39 -11.81
C GLU A 172 -13.38 8.06 -10.66
N TRP A 173 -12.56 7.02 -10.82
CA TRP A 173 -11.54 6.63 -9.85
C TRP A 173 -10.49 7.74 -9.65
N GLN A 174 -9.97 8.31 -10.73
CA GLN A 174 -9.01 9.42 -10.65
C GLN A 174 -9.62 10.63 -9.93
N ASN A 175 -10.86 10.99 -10.27
CA ASN A 175 -11.59 12.06 -9.60
C ASN A 175 -11.80 11.78 -8.10
N PHE A 176 -12.11 10.52 -7.72
CA PHE A 176 -12.21 10.12 -6.33
C PHE A 176 -10.88 10.34 -5.58
N VAL A 177 -9.77 9.89 -6.15
CA VAL A 177 -8.44 10.02 -5.53
C VAL A 177 -8.02 11.49 -5.43
N ASP A 178 -8.23 12.29 -6.48
CA ASP A 178 -7.91 13.72 -6.47
C ASP A 178 -8.69 14.50 -5.40
N GLN A 179 -9.92 14.09 -5.11
CA GLN A 179 -10.75 14.67 -4.04
C GLN A 179 -10.36 14.17 -2.64
N ASN A 180 -9.73 13.00 -2.56
CA ASN A 180 -9.41 12.31 -1.30
C ASN A 180 -7.95 11.82 -1.26
N PRO A 181 -6.96 12.71 -1.46
CA PRO A 181 -5.56 12.31 -1.65
C PRO A 181 -4.93 11.63 -0.43
N GLU A 182 -5.53 11.77 0.75
CA GLU A 182 -5.08 11.19 2.02
C GLU A 182 -5.64 9.77 2.27
N ILE A 183 -6.58 9.30 1.46
CA ILE A 183 -7.17 7.97 1.60
C ILE A 183 -6.26 6.92 0.96
N ILE A 184 -5.85 5.95 1.76
CA ILE A 184 -5.07 4.80 1.30
C ILE A 184 -5.97 3.86 0.47
N THR A 185 -5.52 3.47 -0.72
CA THR A 185 -6.20 2.50 -1.57
C THR A 185 -5.33 1.28 -1.79
N VAL A 186 -5.73 0.15 -1.19
CA VAL A 186 -5.10 -1.16 -1.41
C VAL A 186 -6.10 -2.00 -2.20
N THR A 187 -5.84 -2.19 -3.49
CA THR A 187 -6.80 -2.77 -4.42
C THR A 187 -6.40 -4.20 -4.82
N GLY A 188 -7.37 -5.09 -4.90
CA GLY A 188 -7.21 -6.40 -5.54
C GLY A 188 -6.98 -6.28 -7.04
N ASP A 189 -6.23 -7.24 -7.56
CA ASP A 189 -5.74 -7.35 -8.94
C ASP A 189 -4.62 -6.37 -9.31
N SER A 190 -3.88 -6.71 -10.37
CA SER A 190 -2.73 -5.95 -10.87
C SER A 190 -2.62 -6.05 -12.40
N LEU A 191 -3.73 -5.86 -13.09
CA LEU A 191 -3.78 -5.76 -14.55
C LEU A 191 -3.04 -4.51 -15.02
N GLN A 192 -2.64 -4.48 -16.30
CA GLN A 192 -1.84 -3.39 -16.86
C GLN A 192 -2.44 -2.00 -16.59
N GLN A 193 -3.76 -1.85 -16.76
CA GLN A 193 -4.47 -0.60 -16.47
C GLN A 193 -4.31 -0.14 -15.01
N GLN A 194 -4.36 -1.07 -14.05
CA GLN A 194 -4.19 -0.74 -12.62
C GLN A 194 -2.73 -0.40 -12.31
N ILE A 195 -1.79 -1.12 -12.91
CA ILE A 195 -0.35 -0.80 -12.81
C ILE A 195 -0.09 0.61 -13.34
N ASP A 196 -0.70 0.98 -14.47
CA ASP A 196 -0.57 2.33 -15.03
C ASP A 196 -1.14 3.39 -14.08
N LEU A 197 -2.30 3.13 -13.47
CA LEU A 197 -2.89 4.01 -12.45
C LEU A 197 -1.99 4.16 -11.22
N LEU A 198 -1.45 3.06 -10.69
CA LEU A 198 -0.49 3.05 -9.59
C LEU A 198 0.74 3.90 -9.93
N ASN A 199 1.31 3.71 -11.11
CA ASN A 199 2.49 4.47 -11.57
C ASN A 199 2.21 5.98 -11.73
N MET A 200 0.96 6.36 -12.00
CA MET A 200 0.53 7.76 -12.06
C MET A 200 0.19 8.36 -10.68
N GLY A 201 0.30 7.58 -9.59
CA GLY A 201 -0.05 8.02 -8.24
C GLY A 201 -1.55 7.92 -7.90
N TYR A 202 -2.34 7.27 -8.76
CA TYR A 202 -3.77 7.04 -8.57
C TYR A 202 -4.05 5.70 -7.86
N GLY A 203 -3.20 5.31 -6.92
CA GLY A 203 -3.37 4.09 -6.13
C GLY A 203 -2.24 3.99 -5.11
N THR A 204 -2.47 3.37 -3.95
CA THR A 204 -1.41 3.19 -2.95
C THR A 204 -0.69 1.86 -3.13
N ALA A 205 -1.44 0.76 -3.30
CA ALA A 205 -0.89 -0.55 -3.54
C ALA A 205 -1.87 -1.48 -4.27
N LEU A 206 -1.32 -2.52 -4.90
CA LEU A 206 -2.08 -3.53 -5.63
C LEU A 206 -1.68 -4.93 -5.14
N VAL A 207 -2.66 -5.81 -4.98
CA VAL A 207 -2.43 -7.24 -4.71
C VAL A 207 -2.94 -8.05 -5.89
N GLY A 208 -2.00 -8.46 -6.74
CA GLY A 208 -2.27 -9.13 -8.01
C GLY A 208 -2.56 -10.61 -7.90
N GLN A 209 -3.37 -11.12 -8.82
CA GLN A 209 -3.49 -12.56 -9.09
C GLN A 209 -2.48 -13.01 -10.15
N LEU A 210 -2.45 -14.32 -10.45
CA LEU A 210 -1.63 -14.89 -11.53
C LEU A 210 -2.50 -15.42 -12.70
N PRO A 211 -3.24 -14.57 -13.44
CA PRO A 211 -4.20 -15.02 -14.46
C PRO A 211 -3.54 -15.79 -15.62
N PHE A 212 -2.30 -15.44 -15.98
CA PHE A 212 -1.54 -16.21 -16.97
C PHE A 212 -1.27 -17.64 -16.48
N GLU A 213 -0.93 -17.80 -15.21
CA GLU A 213 -0.71 -19.12 -14.61
C GLU A 213 -2.02 -19.91 -14.52
N MET A 214 -3.13 -19.27 -14.12
CA MET A 214 -4.45 -19.91 -14.13
C MET A 214 -4.79 -20.49 -15.51
N GLY A 215 -4.66 -19.67 -16.56
CA GLY A 215 -4.92 -20.10 -17.93
C GLY A 215 -4.03 -21.25 -18.37
N LYS A 216 -2.73 -21.19 -18.02
CA LYS A 216 -1.79 -22.29 -18.28
C LYS A 216 -2.21 -23.57 -17.57
N ILE A 217 -2.42 -23.53 -16.26
CA ILE A 217 -2.77 -24.72 -15.45
C ILE A 217 -4.08 -25.32 -15.96
N ALA A 218 -5.10 -24.51 -16.25
CA ALA A 218 -6.39 -24.97 -16.75
C ALA A 218 -6.25 -25.77 -18.06
N ILE A 219 -5.51 -25.24 -19.04
CA ILE A 219 -5.27 -25.92 -20.31
C ILE A 219 -4.36 -27.14 -20.14
N ASP A 220 -3.33 -27.07 -19.29
CA ASP A 220 -2.44 -28.19 -18.98
C ASP A 220 -3.23 -29.37 -18.36
N GLN A 221 -4.19 -29.10 -17.46
CA GLN A 221 -5.05 -30.14 -16.88
C GLN A 221 -5.98 -30.77 -17.92
N LEU A 222 -6.61 -29.97 -18.78
CA LEU A 222 -7.45 -30.50 -19.86
C LEU A 222 -6.64 -31.33 -20.86
N LEU A 223 -5.42 -30.90 -21.19
CA LEU A 223 -4.52 -31.67 -22.05
C LEU A 223 -4.13 -32.99 -21.38
N ALA A 224 -3.82 -33.00 -20.08
CA ALA A 224 -3.51 -34.21 -19.34
C ALA A 224 -4.69 -35.20 -19.33
N VAL A 225 -5.92 -34.70 -19.14
CA VAL A 225 -7.15 -35.50 -19.22
C VAL A 225 -7.33 -36.10 -20.62
N LYS A 226 -7.15 -35.31 -21.68
CA LYS A 226 -7.24 -35.80 -23.06
C LYS A 226 -6.24 -36.91 -23.34
N GLN A 227 -4.97 -36.70 -22.96
CA GLN A 227 -3.92 -37.69 -23.18
C GLN A 227 -4.14 -38.98 -22.37
N ALA A 228 -4.64 -38.87 -21.14
CA ALA A 228 -5.00 -40.04 -20.32
C ALA A 228 -6.13 -40.84 -20.99
N LYS A 229 -7.16 -40.16 -21.50
CA LYS A 229 -8.26 -40.78 -22.26
C LYS A 229 -7.77 -41.49 -23.51
N GLU A 230 -6.82 -40.92 -24.26
CA GLU A 230 -6.19 -41.55 -25.43
C GLU A 230 -5.39 -42.81 -25.07
N ARG A 231 -4.86 -42.91 -23.84
CA ARG A 231 -4.18 -44.10 -23.30
C ARG A 231 -5.13 -45.12 -22.66
N GLY A 232 -6.42 -44.82 -22.53
CA GLY A 232 -7.39 -45.65 -21.81
C GLY A 232 -7.24 -45.57 -20.28
N GLU A 233 -6.63 -44.50 -19.78
CA GLU A 233 -6.49 -44.19 -18.36
C GLU A 233 -7.64 -43.29 -17.87
N GLY A 234 -7.84 -43.24 -16.55
CA GLY A 234 -8.78 -42.31 -15.92
C GLY A 234 -8.23 -40.88 -15.82
N VAL A 235 -9.00 -39.98 -15.20
CA VAL A 235 -8.56 -38.60 -14.89
C VAL A 235 -7.25 -38.67 -14.07
N PRO A 236 -6.18 -37.93 -14.45
CA PRO A 236 -4.85 -38.07 -13.86
C PRO A 236 -4.70 -37.40 -12.49
N PHE A 237 -5.79 -36.91 -11.91
CA PHE A 237 -5.87 -36.25 -10.61
C PHE A 237 -7.20 -36.57 -9.94
N GLU A 238 -7.30 -36.28 -8.64
CA GLU A 238 -8.54 -36.41 -7.88
C GLU A 238 -9.61 -35.45 -8.41
N VAL A 239 -10.79 -35.97 -8.74
CA VAL A 239 -11.92 -35.16 -9.19
C VAL A 239 -12.36 -34.24 -8.06
N GLY A 240 -12.60 -32.97 -8.39
CA GLY A 240 -12.91 -31.93 -7.41
C GLY A 240 -11.69 -31.19 -6.88
N ARG A 241 -10.47 -31.62 -7.24
CA ARG A 241 -9.23 -30.97 -6.79
C ARG A 241 -9.17 -29.48 -7.12
N THR A 242 -8.70 -28.68 -6.16
CA THR A 242 -8.31 -27.29 -6.38
C THR A 242 -6.82 -27.21 -6.72
N PHE A 243 -6.50 -26.55 -7.84
CA PHE A 243 -5.15 -26.16 -8.20
C PHE A 243 -4.98 -24.68 -7.89
N GLN A 244 -4.28 -24.39 -6.79
CA GLN A 244 -3.95 -23.01 -6.44
C GLN A 244 -2.79 -22.52 -7.32
N THR A 245 -2.86 -21.27 -7.77
CA THR A 245 -1.71 -20.58 -8.36
C THR A 245 -0.62 -20.36 -7.31
N SER A 246 0.63 -20.19 -7.74
CA SER A 246 1.78 -19.87 -6.87
C SER A 246 1.76 -18.42 -6.38
N PHE A 247 0.59 -17.87 -6.10
CA PHE A 247 0.35 -16.49 -5.67
C PHE A 247 1.26 -16.11 -4.49
N LEU A 248 1.33 -16.97 -3.46
CA LEU A 248 2.18 -16.75 -2.29
C LEU A 248 3.68 -16.86 -2.57
N ASP A 249 4.08 -17.69 -3.55
CA ASP A 249 5.49 -17.91 -3.88
C ASP A 249 6.09 -16.74 -4.70
N VAL A 250 5.24 -15.94 -5.34
CA VAL A 250 5.63 -14.81 -6.21
C VAL A 250 5.58 -13.47 -5.46
N ILE A 251 5.14 -13.45 -4.19
CA ILE A 251 5.10 -12.23 -3.39
C ILE A 251 6.51 -11.63 -3.30
N SER A 252 6.68 -10.48 -3.96
CA SER A 252 7.98 -9.82 -4.12
C SER A 252 8.37 -8.99 -2.89
N ILE A 253 7.45 -8.83 -1.94
CA ILE A 253 7.65 -8.10 -0.68
C ILE A 253 7.73 -9.14 0.45
N PRO A 254 8.80 -9.17 1.26
CA PRO A 254 8.86 -10.09 2.39
C PRO A 254 7.65 -9.87 3.32
N GLN A 255 7.05 -10.97 3.78
CA GLN A 255 5.84 -10.93 4.63
C GLN A 255 6.05 -10.10 5.90
N ASP A 256 7.28 -10.06 6.41
CA ASP A 256 7.72 -9.13 7.43
C ASP A 256 8.73 -8.16 6.81
N LEU A 257 8.40 -6.87 6.78
CA LEU A 257 9.40 -5.85 6.47
C LEU A 257 10.44 -5.83 7.60
N PRO A 258 11.75 -5.79 7.30
CA PRO A 258 12.74 -5.51 8.32
C PRO A 258 12.40 -4.14 8.95
N PRO A 259 12.58 -3.99 10.28
CA PRO A 259 12.27 -2.72 10.95
C PRO A 259 12.97 -1.58 10.23
N ILE A 260 12.24 -0.48 9.98
CA ILE A 260 12.79 0.71 9.34
C ILE A 260 13.86 1.28 10.28
N ILE A 261 15.13 1.04 9.96
CA ILE A 261 16.25 1.68 10.65
C ILE A 261 16.40 3.07 10.00
N GLU A 262 15.59 4.03 10.43
CA GLU A 262 15.80 5.43 10.08
C GLU A 262 17.09 5.92 10.74
N ASN A 263 18.10 6.20 9.91
CA ASN A 263 19.31 6.85 10.37
C ASN A 263 19.04 8.36 10.49
N MET A 264 18.66 8.80 11.68
CA MET A 264 18.38 10.21 11.99
C MET A 264 19.66 11.06 12.16
N ASN A 265 20.85 10.51 11.86
CA ASN A 265 22.10 11.26 11.89
C ASN A 265 22.28 12.13 10.63
N TYR A 266 21.67 13.32 10.63
CA TYR A 266 21.79 14.29 9.54
C TYR A 266 23.11 15.10 9.54
N LEU A 267 23.87 15.09 10.65
CA LEU A 267 25.04 15.96 10.84
C LEU A 267 26.38 15.22 10.70
N GLY A 268 26.44 13.93 11.03
CA GLY A 268 27.62 13.09 10.95
C GLY A 268 28.88 13.75 11.54
N LYS A 269 29.96 13.80 10.77
CA LYS A 269 31.24 14.42 11.20
C LYS A 269 31.20 15.96 11.27
N ALA A 270 30.15 16.62 10.74
CA ALA A 270 30.06 18.09 10.77
C ALA A 270 29.89 18.63 12.20
N VAL A 271 29.33 17.82 13.12
CA VAL A 271 29.21 18.12 14.56
C VAL A 271 30.55 18.53 15.17
N THR A 272 31.63 17.82 14.82
CA THR A 272 32.98 18.13 15.34
C THR A 272 33.45 19.52 14.90
N PHE A 273 33.15 19.90 13.65
CA PHE A 273 33.47 21.24 13.16
C PHE A 273 32.63 22.32 13.86
N GLY A 274 31.35 22.02 14.13
CA GLY A 274 30.48 22.86 14.96
C GLY A 274 31.08 23.13 16.33
N TYR A 275 31.41 22.09 17.11
CA TYR A 275 31.99 22.27 18.44
C TYR A 275 33.34 22.99 18.44
N LEU A 276 34.20 22.72 17.46
CA LEU A 276 35.49 23.43 17.32
C LEU A 276 35.28 24.92 17.04
N SER A 277 34.43 25.27 16.08
CA SER A 277 34.16 26.67 15.72
C SER A 277 33.45 27.42 16.85
N GLY A 278 32.43 26.82 17.47
CA GLY A 278 31.75 27.36 18.65
C GLY A 278 32.71 27.56 19.83
N GLY A 279 33.57 26.58 20.11
CA GLY A 279 34.59 26.67 21.17
C GLY A 279 35.59 27.80 20.94
N ILE A 280 36.05 28.00 19.70
CA ILE A 280 36.93 29.13 19.34
C ILE A 280 36.24 30.47 19.58
N VAL A 281 34.97 30.62 19.15
CA VAL A 281 34.19 31.84 19.35
C VAL A 281 34.05 32.13 20.85
N MET A 282 33.63 31.14 21.64
CA MET A 282 33.46 31.30 23.09
C MET A 282 34.77 31.68 23.78
N PHE A 283 35.88 31.02 23.43
CA PHE A 283 37.20 31.31 23.99
C PHE A 283 37.64 32.75 23.67
N LEU A 284 37.55 33.15 22.40
CA LEU A 284 37.94 34.50 21.97
C LEU A 284 37.06 35.57 22.64
N SER A 285 35.74 35.35 22.73
CA SER A 285 34.83 36.26 23.41
C SER A 285 35.18 36.44 24.89
N ILE A 286 35.51 35.37 25.61
CA ILE A 286 35.95 35.45 27.02
C ILE A 286 37.30 36.17 27.11
N PHE A 287 38.26 35.79 26.28
CA PHE A 287 39.59 36.39 26.25
C PHE A 287 39.52 37.91 26.02
N PHE A 288 38.80 38.36 24.99
CA PHE A 288 38.66 39.78 24.68
C PHE A 288 37.85 40.53 25.73
N SER A 289 36.85 39.92 26.36
CA SER A 289 36.15 40.51 27.51
C SER A 289 37.12 40.79 28.67
N LEU A 290 37.93 39.80 29.03
CA LEU A 290 38.93 39.91 30.10
C LEU A 290 40.02 40.92 29.75
N TRP A 291 40.46 40.94 28.49
CA TRP A 291 41.44 41.89 27.98
C TRP A 291 40.90 43.33 28.03
N ALA A 292 39.68 43.56 27.53
CA ALA A 292 39.03 44.87 27.57
C ALA A 292 38.84 45.36 29.00
N PHE A 293 38.50 44.46 29.93
CA PHE A 293 38.40 44.78 31.35
C PHE A 293 39.75 45.14 31.97
N ARG A 294 40.80 44.34 31.71
CA ARG A 294 42.15 44.55 32.25
C ARG A 294 42.77 45.85 31.76
N TYR A 295 42.59 46.19 30.49
CA TYR A 295 43.22 47.33 29.83
C TYR A 295 42.27 48.53 29.67
N ARG A 296 41.19 48.59 30.45
CA ARG A 296 40.17 49.64 30.39
C ARG A 296 40.69 51.09 30.51
N ASP A 297 41.85 51.27 31.14
CA ASP A 297 42.47 52.57 31.35
C ASP A 297 43.42 52.99 30.21
N VAL A 298 43.73 52.08 29.28
CA VAL A 298 44.53 52.39 28.09
C VAL A 298 43.74 53.32 27.17
N ARG A 299 44.40 54.35 26.64
CA ARG A 299 43.80 55.42 25.82
C ARG A 299 42.84 54.90 24.74
N VAL A 300 43.23 53.85 24.03
CA VAL A 300 42.43 53.24 22.96
C VAL A 300 41.15 52.60 23.50
N VAL A 301 41.25 51.73 24.50
CA VAL A 301 40.09 51.03 25.10
C VAL A 301 39.15 52.01 25.79
N LYS A 302 39.70 53.04 26.45
CA LYS A 302 38.93 54.10 27.10
C LYS A 302 38.15 54.96 26.09
N ALA A 303 38.75 55.25 24.94
CA ALA A 303 38.09 55.99 23.85
C ALA A 303 36.93 55.18 23.24
N SER A 304 37.08 53.86 23.12
CA SER A 304 36.04 52.94 22.66
C SER A 304 35.02 52.54 23.73
N GLN A 305 35.07 53.15 24.92
CA GLN A 305 34.17 52.89 26.04
C GLN A 305 34.13 51.40 26.46
N PRO A 306 34.87 51.00 27.52
CA PRO A 306 35.07 49.60 27.88
C PRO A 306 33.80 48.77 28.08
N ILE A 307 32.69 49.40 28.49
CA ILE A 307 31.40 48.74 28.69
C ILE A 307 30.83 48.18 27.39
N PHE A 308 30.91 48.92 26.27
CA PHE A 308 30.39 48.49 24.98
C PHE A 308 31.22 47.37 24.36
N LEU A 309 32.55 47.42 24.52
CA LEU A 309 33.43 46.34 24.11
C LEU A 309 33.12 45.03 24.85
N ILE A 310 32.84 45.10 26.16
CA ILE A 310 32.44 43.93 26.95
C ILE A 310 31.06 43.43 26.50
N MET A 311 30.08 44.32 26.25
CA MET A 311 28.76 43.92 25.75
C MET A 311 28.82 43.19 24.40
N ILE A 312 29.64 43.66 23.46
CA ILE A 312 29.87 42.99 22.17
C ILE A 312 30.41 41.57 22.40
N CYS A 313 31.40 41.43 23.29
CA CYS A 313 31.98 40.13 23.58
C CYS A 313 30.99 39.19 24.29
N VAL A 314 30.17 39.70 25.22
CA VAL A 314 29.12 38.93 25.91
C VAL A 314 28.01 38.51 24.94
N GLY A 315 27.56 39.40 24.06
CA GLY A 315 26.57 39.06 23.04
C GLY A 315 27.09 38.00 22.06
N THR A 316 28.34 38.13 21.62
CA THR A 316 29.00 37.14 20.76
C THR A 316 29.17 35.79 21.47
N LEU A 317 29.46 35.79 22.78
CA LEU A 317 29.54 34.57 23.60
C LEU A 317 28.20 33.85 23.68
N ILE A 318 27.12 34.59 23.97
CA ILE A 318 25.75 34.03 24.06
C ILE A 318 25.31 33.48 22.70
N MET A 319 25.57 34.22 21.63
CA MET A 319 25.25 33.77 20.27
C MET A 319 26.07 32.54 19.88
N GLY A 320 27.37 32.52 20.16
CA GLY A 320 28.26 31.38 19.88
C GLY A 320 27.89 30.12 20.67
N ALA A 321 27.31 30.27 21.85
CA ALA A 321 26.82 29.15 22.64
C ALA A 321 25.63 28.40 21.99
N SER A 322 24.94 29.00 21.01
CA SER A 322 23.85 28.34 20.26
C SER A 322 24.32 27.16 19.43
N VAL A 323 25.62 27.10 19.11
CA VAL A 323 26.22 25.97 18.38
C VAL A 323 26.13 24.67 19.17
N ILE A 324 26.10 24.74 20.51
CA ILE A 324 25.98 23.58 21.38
C ILE A 324 24.64 22.86 21.17
N PRO A 325 23.47 23.50 21.37
CA PRO A 325 22.19 22.85 21.11
C PRO A 325 21.95 22.55 19.63
N LEU A 326 22.46 23.36 18.69
CA LEU A 326 22.40 23.07 17.25
C LEU A 326 23.13 21.77 16.85
N SER A 327 24.09 21.34 17.67
CA SER A 327 24.89 20.15 17.43
C SER A 327 24.37 18.92 18.21
N MET A 328 23.21 19.03 18.87
CA MET A 328 22.59 17.90 19.56
C MET A 328 21.65 17.16 18.61
N ASP A 329 21.93 15.88 18.40
CA ASP A 329 21.09 14.95 17.62
C ASP A 329 20.55 13.81 18.50
N ASP A 330 19.58 13.10 17.97
CA ASP A 330 18.94 11.94 18.58
C ASP A 330 19.79 10.66 18.50
N GLU A 331 20.93 10.67 17.81
CA GLU A 331 21.92 9.57 17.84
C GLU A 331 22.61 9.48 19.21
N HIS A 332 22.91 10.63 19.84
CA HIS A 332 23.63 10.69 21.10
C HIS A 332 22.80 11.21 22.27
N PHE A 333 21.66 11.86 22.02
CA PHE A 333 20.84 12.49 23.04
C PHE A 333 19.38 12.02 23.01
N SER A 334 18.71 12.07 24.15
CA SER A 334 17.29 11.71 24.22
C SER A 334 16.40 12.69 23.44
N GLN A 335 15.25 12.24 22.91
CA GLN A 335 14.27 13.12 22.25
C GLN A 335 13.90 14.35 23.08
N ARG A 336 13.79 14.18 24.41
CA ARG A 336 13.53 15.29 25.34
C ARG A 336 14.66 16.33 25.30
N SER A 337 15.91 15.89 25.25
CA SER A 337 17.08 16.77 25.15
C SER A 337 17.11 17.50 23.81
N CYS A 338 16.80 16.82 22.70
CA CYS A 338 16.70 17.42 21.37
C CYS A 338 15.58 18.48 21.32
N ASN A 339 14.41 18.18 21.88
CA ASN A 339 13.31 19.16 21.98
C ASN A 339 13.69 20.40 22.80
N ILE A 340 14.45 20.23 23.89
CA ILE A 340 14.97 21.36 24.67
C ILE A 340 15.98 22.16 23.82
N ALA A 341 16.90 21.48 23.13
CA ALA A 341 17.91 22.10 22.28
C ALA A 341 17.28 22.93 21.15
N CYS A 342 16.29 22.38 20.44
CA CYS A 342 15.52 23.07 19.41
C CYS A 342 14.86 24.36 19.93
N ASN A 343 14.28 24.30 21.14
CA ASN A 343 13.64 25.46 21.75
C ASN A 343 14.63 26.51 22.23
N VAL A 344 15.78 26.12 22.79
CA VAL A 344 16.76 27.04 23.37
C VAL A 344 17.58 27.78 22.31
N THR A 345 17.84 27.14 21.17
CA THR A 345 18.64 27.69 20.07
C THR A 345 18.22 29.10 19.62
N PRO A 346 16.95 29.36 19.26
CA PRO A 346 16.53 30.70 18.82
C PRO A 346 16.69 31.75 19.92
N TYR A 347 16.50 31.40 21.20
CA TYR A 347 16.72 32.35 22.30
C TYR A 347 18.19 32.76 22.42
N LEU A 348 19.13 31.81 22.33
CA LEU A 348 20.56 32.11 22.39
C LEU A 348 21.01 33.01 21.22
N VAL A 349 20.53 32.72 20.01
CA VAL A 349 20.82 33.53 18.82
C VAL A 349 20.23 34.94 18.98
N CYS A 350 18.95 35.06 19.33
CA CYS A 350 18.28 36.35 19.45
C CYS A 350 18.86 37.21 20.58
N PHE A 351 19.06 36.66 21.79
CA PHE A 351 19.63 37.43 22.90
C PHE A 351 21.08 37.85 22.63
N GLY A 352 21.88 36.95 22.04
CA GLY A 352 23.25 37.25 21.64
C GLY A 352 23.32 38.34 20.57
N PHE A 353 22.48 38.26 19.53
CA PHE A 353 22.35 39.26 18.49
C PHE A 353 21.95 40.62 19.07
N VAL A 354 20.87 40.69 19.85
CA VAL A 354 20.38 41.94 20.45
C VAL A 354 21.47 42.56 21.33
N THR A 355 22.10 41.78 22.22
CA THR A 355 23.15 42.29 23.10
C THR A 355 24.36 42.84 22.33
N THR A 356 24.74 42.18 21.23
CA THR A 356 25.87 42.60 20.39
C THR A 356 25.55 43.91 19.65
N PHE A 357 24.38 43.98 19.01
CA PHE A 357 24.01 45.13 18.18
C PHE A 357 23.54 46.33 19.00
N SER A 358 22.96 46.13 20.19
CA SER A 358 22.68 47.21 21.14
C SER A 358 23.93 47.92 21.65
N ALA A 359 25.13 47.39 21.40
CA ALA A 359 26.39 48.05 21.71
C ALA A 359 26.99 48.84 20.53
N LEU A 360 26.42 48.70 19.33
CA LEU A 360 26.88 49.38 18.09
C LEU A 360 26.01 50.60 17.74
N PHE A 361 24.81 50.69 18.29
CA PHE A 361 23.87 51.80 18.14
C PHE A 361 23.63 52.44 19.51
#